data_AF-A0A1T4XV01-F1
#
_entry.id   AF-A0A1T4XV01-F1
#
_cell.length_a   1.000
_cell.length_b   1.000
_cell.length_c   1.000
_cell.angle_alpha   90.00
_cell.angle_beta   90.00
_cell.angle_gamma   90.00
#
_symmetry.space_group_name_H-M   'P 1'
#
loop_
_entity.id
_entity.type
_entity.pdbx_description
1 polymer ?
#
loop_
_entity_poly.entity_id
_entity_poly.type
_entity_poly.pdbx_seq_one_letter_code
_entity_poly.pdbx_strand_id
1 'polypeptide(L)'
;MIKDINAYHGIYKLSDCKKTRITKQDIDKIINFIKDCKLNTDNIYIDTSSLSNDVPYYFDGTFLNMINYSLINKEKMHQPSVMELLRNPNVSVEETQYDYYKREFTITIENYLRNYEKGEIYFPIIDKKLYPLLYGIFFDKMSSDEKHFNFLRIYKECEYPQTYFSTEDIKNIASMIPKYIIDKRKDYSIVKNEYINVYRGQESLSSTGEGAISWTTDIKIAKFFASRFEEKGVILSGRVHIKDIIAIFDKEYYEDGDSDPEKEILVYPNSVTDIKIIKYSR
;
A
#
# COMPACT_ATOMS: atom_id res chain seq x y z
N MET A 1 -6.23 2.26 -12.01
CA MET A 1 -5.70 1.59 -10.79
C MET A 1 -5.51 0.13 -11.08
N ILE A 2 -4.46 -0.47 -10.53
CA ILE A 2 -4.15 -1.88 -10.75
C ILE A 2 -5.18 -2.76 -10.00
N LYS A 3 -5.85 -3.64 -10.74
CA LYS A 3 -6.74 -4.68 -10.20
C LYS A 3 -6.31 -6.09 -10.60
N ASP A 4 -5.25 -6.20 -11.40
CA ASP A 4 -4.73 -7.46 -11.93
C ASP A 4 -3.40 -7.77 -11.24
N ILE A 5 -3.35 -8.91 -10.56
CA ILE A 5 -2.14 -9.38 -9.88
C ILE A 5 -0.98 -9.62 -10.87
N ASN A 6 -1.27 -9.90 -12.14
CA ASN A 6 -0.26 -10.11 -13.18
C ASN A 6 0.49 -8.81 -13.56
N ALA A 7 0.02 -7.64 -13.14
CA ALA A 7 0.72 -6.38 -13.32
C ALA A 7 1.97 -6.25 -12.41
N TYR A 8 2.11 -7.12 -11.41
CA TYR A 8 3.20 -7.07 -10.45
C TYR A 8 4.42 -7.85 -10.93
N HIS A 9 5.55 -7.15 -11.07
CA HIS A 9 6.81 -7.77 -11.42
C HIS A 9 7.22 -8.84 -10.40
N GLY A 10 7.59 -10.01 -10.91
CA GLY A 10 8.00 -11.15 -10.10
C GLY A 10 6.85 -11.99 -9.54
N ILE A 11 5.59 -11.60 -9.78
CA ILE A 11 4.42 -12.42 -9.44
C ILE A 11 3.98 -13.21 -10.66
N TYR A 12 3.81 -14.51 -10.49
CA TYR A 12 3.43 -15.43 -11.56
C TYR A 12 2.33 -16.36 -11.10
N LYS A 13 1.49 -16.80 -12.03
CA LYS A 13 0.61 -17.94 -11.77
C LYS A 13 1.45 -19.16 -11.42
N LEU A 14 1.07 -19.89 -10.37
CA LEU A 14 1.84 -21.01 -9.83
C LEU A 14 2.06 -22.11 -10.88
N SER A 15 1.08 -22.34 -11.77
CA SER A 15 1.18 -23.31 -12.88
C SER A 15 2.24 -22.96 -13.91
N ASP A 16 2.55 -21.66 -14.05
CA ASP A 16 3.38 -21.14 -15.13
C ASP A 16 4.82 -20.89 -14.66
N CYS A 17 5.05 -20.94 -13.34
CA CYS A 17 6.34 -20.65 -12.75
C CYS A 17 7.30 -21.84 -12.85
N LYS A 18 8.36 -21.68 -13.65
CA LYS A 18 9.39 -22.71 -13.88
C LYS A 18 10.52 -22.72 -12.84
N LYS A 19 10.60 -21.69 -11.99
CA LYS A 19 11.67 -21.48 -11.01
C LYS A 19 11.05 -21.19 -9.64
N THR A 20 10.75 -22.24 -8.89
CA THR A 20 10.26 -22.11 -7.50
C THR A 20 11.07 -23.04 -6.61
N ARG A 21 11.33 -22.63 -5.36
CA ARG A 21 11.88 -23.50 -4.30
C ARG A 21 10.78 -24.37 -3.67
N ILE A 22 9.52 -24.15 -4.04
CA ILE A 22 8.38 -24.96 -3.62
C ILE A 22 8.46 -26.31 -4.34
N THR A 23 8.47 -27.39 -3.55
CA THR A 23 8.52 -28.73 -4.14
C THR A 23 7.20 -29.07 -4.83
N LYS A 24 7.21 -30.02 -5.77
CA LYS A 24 5.97 -30.54 -6.38
C LYS A 24 4.98 -31.03 -5.32
N GLN A 25 5.48 -31.69 -4.27
CA GLN A 25 4.65 -32.17 -3.17
C GLN A 25 3.95 -31.02 -2.44
N ASP A 26 4.62 -29.89 -2.22
CA ASP A 26 4.03 -28.73 -1.57
C ASP A 26 3.01 -28.03 -2.48
N ILE A 27 3.27 -27.97 -3.80
CA ILE A 27 2.28 -27.52 -4.78
C ILE A 27 1.02 -28.38 -4.73
N ASP A 28 1.17 -29.71 -4.74
CA ASP A 28 0.05 -30.64 -4.66
C ASP A 28 -0.74 -30.47 -3.34
N LYS A 29 -0.05 -30.27 -2.21
CA LYS A 29 -0.68 -29.94 -0.92
C LYS A 29 -1.52 -28.66 -1.01
N ILE A 30 -0.96 -27.60 -1.58
CA ILE A 30 -1.66 -26.31 -1.74
C ILE A 30 -2.90 -26.48 -2.63
N ILE A 31 -2.76 -27.12 -3.78
CA ILE A 31 -3.87 -27.35 -4.71
C ILE A 31 -4.99 -28.14 -4.04
N ASN A 32 -4.65 -29.22 -3.32
CA ASN A 32 -5.62 -30.03 -2.60
C ASN A 32 -6.30 -29.26 -1.46
N PHE A 33 -5.55 -28.42 -0.75
CA PHE A 33 -6.10 -27.54 0.29
C PHE A 33 -7.13 -26.56 -0.30
N ILE A 34 -6.80 -25.89 -1.41
CA ILE A 34 -7.72 -24.96 -2.09
C ILE A 34 -8.97 -25.69 -2.59
N LYS A 35 -8.84 -26.91 -3.13
CA LYS A 35 -10.00 -27.76 -3.50
C LYS A 35 -10.85 -28.13 -2.30
N ASP A 36 -10.23 -28.50 -1.18
CA ASP A 36 -10.95 -28.84 0.05
C ASP A 36 -11.69 -27.63 0.63
N CYS A 37 -11.20 -26.40 0.40
CA CYS A 37 -11.89 -25.14 0.66
C CYS A 37 -12.98 -24.81 -0.38
N LYS A 38 -13.19 -25.65 -1.40
CA LYS A 38 -14.14 -25.49 -2.52
C LYS A 38 -13.87 -24.26 -3.39
N LEU A 39 -12.59 -23.93 -3.58
CA LEU A 39 -12.13 -22.78 -4.34
C LEU A 39 -11.49 -23.17 -5.68
N ASN A 40 -11.35 -22.21 -6.59
CA ASN A 40 -10.73 -22.43 -7.89
C ASN A 40 -9.20 -22.49 -7.79
N THR A 41 -8.59 -23.59 -8.20
CA THR A 41 -7.13 -23.78 -8.15
C THR A 41 -6.35 -23.02 -9.22
N ASP A 42 -7.01 -22.44 -10.22
CA ASP A 42 -6.38 -21.68 -11.30
C ASP A 42 -5.89 -20.30 -10.85
N ASN A 43 -6.24 -19.91 -9.62
CA ASN A 43 -6.08 -18.58 -9.07
C ASN A 43 -5.00 -18.53 -7.99
N ILE A 44 -3.97 -19.35 -8.14
CA ILE A 44 -2.84 -19.40 -7.22
C ILE A 44 -1.65 -18.74 -7.89
N TYR A 45 -1.07 -17.76 -7.21
CA TYR A 45 0.05 -16.97 -7.66
C TYR A 45 1.22 -17.14 -6.71
N ILE A 46 2.43 -16.86 -7.16
CA ILE A 46 3.64 -16.93 -6.36
C ILE A 46 4.47 -15.68 -6.61
N ASP A 47 4.95 -15.07 -5.52
CA ASP A 47 5.92 -13.99 -5.60
C ASP A 47 7.35 -14.52 -5.57
N THR A 48 8.08 -14.26 -6.64
CA THR A 48 9.48 -14.68 -6.83
C THR A 48 10.45 -13.50 -6.75
N SER A 49 9.96 -12.28 -6.51
CA SER A 49 10.83 -11.09 -6.47
C SER A 49 11.62 -11.00 -5.17
N SER A 50 11.16 -11.65 -4.10
CA SER A 50 11.87 -11.68 -2.82
C SER A 50 12.81 -12.90 -2.77
N LEU A 51 14.07 -12.68 -2.37
CA LEU A 51 15.07 -13.75 -2.25
C LEU A 51 14.74 -14.77 -1.15
N SER A 52 13.78 -14.46 -0.27
CA SER A 52 13.49 -15.21 0.95
C SER A 52 12.18 -15.98 0.92
N ASN A 53 11.21 -15.61 0.08
CA ASN A 53 9.83 -16.04 0.25
C ASN A 53 9.18 -16.36 -1.09
N ASP A 54 9.31 -17.62 -1.53
CA ASP A 54 8.42 -18.23 -2.52
C ASP A 54 7.04 -18.42 -1.87
N VAL A 55 6.32 -17.32 -1.67
CA VAL A 55 5.06 -17.29 -0.94
C VAL A 55 3.91 -17.39 -1.93
N PRO A 56 3.09 -18.46 -1.86
CA PRO A 56 1.89 -18.56 -2.66
C PRO A 56 0.79 -17.64 -2.13
N TYR A 57 0.05 -17.04 -3.05
CA TYR A 57 -1.15 -16.26 -2.80
C TYR A 57 -2.33 -16.89 -3.53
N TYR A 58 -3.46 -17.01 -2.86
CA TYR A 58 -4.73 -17.22 -3.55
C TYR A 58 -5.31 -15.87 -3.95
N PHE A 59 -5.64 -15.69 -5.23
CA PHE A 59 -6.23 -14.48 -5.77
C PHE A 59 -7.30 -14.76 -6.83
N ASP A 60 -8.57 -14.50 -6.52
CA ASP A 60 -9.70 -14.73 -7.43
C ASP A 60 -10.32 -13.45 -8.01
N GLY A 61 -9.60 -12.33 -7.96
CA GLY A 61 -10.10 -11.04 -8.43
C GLY A 61 -10.79 -10.22 -7.34
N THR A 62 -11.30 -10.86 -6.28
CA THR A 62 -11.94 -10.17 -5.16
C THR A 62 -11.24 -10.44 -3.85
N PHE A 63 -10.70 -11.63 -3.61
CA PHE A 63 -9.99 -12.00 -2.38
C PHE A 63 -8.50 -12.23 -2.66
N LEU A 64 -7.62 -11.73 -1.79
CA LEU A 64 -6.18 -11.97 -1.83
C LEU A 64 -5.69 -12.40 -0.45
N ASN A 65 -5.07 -13.58 -0.36
CA ASN A 65 -4.47 -14.03 0.89
C ASN A 65 -3.26 -14.94 0.68
N MET A 66 -2.33 -14.87 1.62
CA MET A 66 -1.15 -15.73 1.66
C MET A 66 -1.52 -17.16 2.07
N ILE A 67 -0.92 -18.14 1.41
CA ILE A 67 -1.04 -19.56 1.74
C ILE A 67 0.25 -20.00 2.45
N ASN A 68 0.12 -20.36 3.73
CA ASN A 68 1.21 -20.95 4.49
C ASN A 68 1.16 -22.48 4.36
N TYR A 69 1.88 -23.00 3.36
CA TYR A 69 1.89 -24.43 3.07
C TYR A 69 2.50 -25.30 4.20
N SER A 70 3.27 -24.71 5.12
CA SER A 70 3.77 -25.43 6.31
C SER A 70 2.67 -25.79 7.32
N LEU A 71 1.53 -25.10 7.27
CA LEU A 71 0.36 -25.38 8.11
C LEU A 71 -0.56 -26.45 7.48
N ILE A 72 -0.33 -26.83 6.22
CA ILE A 72 -1.13 -27.81 5.50
C ILE A 72 -0.63 -29.22 5.86
N ASN A 73 -0.99 -29.71 7.06
CA ASN A 73 -0.58 -31.01 7.57
C ASN A 73 -1.76 -31.77 8.20
N LYS A 74 -2.18 -32.87 7.55
CA LYS A 74 -3.34 -33.69 7.96
C LYS A 74 -3.05 -34.63 9.14
N GLU A 75 -1.78 -34.86 9.47
CA GLU A 75 -1.37 -35.82 10.50
C GLU A 75 -1.04 -35.13 11.83
N LYS A 76 -0.47 -33.93 11.77
CA LYS A 76 -0.04 -33.18 12.95
C LYS A 76 -1.26 -32.52 13.63
N MET A 77 -1.39 -32.72 14.94
CA MET A 77 -2.37 -31.98 15.75
C MET A 77 -2.01 -30.50 15.82
N HIS A 78 -3.03 -29.63 15.78
CA HIS A 78 -2.80 -28.19 15.98
C HIS A 78 -2.18 -27.95 17.36
N GLN A 79 -1.29 -26.97 17.42
CA GLN A 79 -0.70 -26.50 18.67
C GLN A 79 -1.02 -25.01 18.76
N PRO A 80 -1.76 -24.57 19.79
CA PRO A 80 -2.14 -23.17 19.94
C PRO A 80 -0.92 -22.25 19.88
N SER A 81 -1.02 -21.20 19.08
CA SER A 81 -0.01 -20.14 19.05
C SER A 81 -0.01 -19.36 20.37
N VAL A 82 1.08 -18.63 20.62
CA VAL A 82 1.19 -17.72 21.77
C VAL A 82 0.01 -16.74 21.80
N MET A 83 -0.41 -16.22 20.65
CA MET A 83 -1.53 -15.29 20.56
C MET A 83 -2.87 -15.92 20.92
N GLU A 84 -3.08 -17.20 20.58
CA GLU A 84 -4.29 -17.94 20.97
C GLU A 84 -4.31 -18.18 22.48
N LEU A 85 -3.18 -18.59 23.06
CA LEU A 85 -3.04 -18.79 24.51
C LEU A 85 -3.21 -17.49 25.30
N LEU A 86 -2.75 -16.35 24.77
CA LEU A 86 -2.99 -15.04 25.39
C LEU A 86 -4.47 -14.65 25.41
N ARG A 87 -5.22 -15.02 24.37
CA ARG A 87 -6.67 -14.77 24.30
C ARG A 87 -7.47 -15.72 25.17
N ASN A 88 -7.07 -16.98 25.22
CA ASN A 88 -7.67 -18.01 26.05
C ASN A 88 -6.60 -19.00 26.54
N PRO A 89 -6.09 -18.84 27.78
CA PRO A 89 -5.05 -19.69 28.32
C PRO A 89 -5.43 -21.17 28.45
N ASN A 90 -6.74 -21.46 28.46
CA ASN A 90 -7.27 -22.82 28.61
C ASN A 90 -7.76 -23.40 27.27
N VAL A 91 -7.35 -22.83 26.13
CA VAL A 91 -7.75 -23.36 24.83
C VAL A 91 -7.19 -24.77 24.63
N SER A 92 -8.09 -25.75 24.52
CA SER A 92 -7.77 -27.10 24.06
C SER A 92 -8.26 -27.22 22.63
N VAL A 93 -7.38 -27.61 21.71
CA VAL A 93 -7.72 -27.75 20.30
C VAL A 93 -7.54 -29.22 19.90
N GLU A 94 -8.65 -29.93 19.82
CA GLU A 94 -8.71 -31.33 19.37
C GLU A 94 -9.02 -31.40 17.86
N GLU A 95 -8.28 -30.66 17.06
CA GLU A 95 -8.32 -30.74 15.59
C GLU A 95 -6.92 -30.84 14.98
N THR A 96 -6.84 -31.38 13.76
CA THR A 96 -5.59 -31.43 13.02
C THR A 96 -5.16 -30.01 12.64
N GLN A 97 -3.86 -29.79 12.43
CA GLN A 97 -3.34 -28.52 11.94
C GLN A 97 -3.97 -28.13 10.60
N TYR A 98 -4.25 -29.12 9.75
CA TYR A 98 -4.97 -28.94 8.50
C TYR A 98 -6.39 -28.40 8.69
N ASP A 99 -7.17 -29.02 9.57
CA ASP A 99 -8.57 -28.64 9.80
C ASP A 99 -8.66 -27.25 10.43
N TYR A 100 -7.78 -26.96 11.39
CA TYR A 100 -7.62 -25.63 11.97
C TYR A 100 -7.32 -24.59 10.88
N TYR A 101 -6.28 -24.83 10.06
CA TYR A 101 -5.87 -23.87 9.05
C TYR A 101 -6.93 -23.68 7.97
N LYS A 102 -7.64 -24.76 7.59
CA LYS A 102 -8.77 -24.70 6.67
C LYS A 102 -9.91 -23.84 7.23
N ARG A 103 -10.25 -24.01 8.52
CA ARG A 103 -11.27 -23.22 9.21
C ARG A 103 -10.89 -21.74 9.24
N GLU A 104 -9.66 -21.41 9.67
CA GLU A 104 -9.16 -20.02 9.72
C GLU A 104 -9.09 -19.39 8.32
N PHE A 105 -8.67 -20.13 7.30
CA PHE A 105 -8.62 -19.65 5.92
C PHE A 105 -10.04 -19.34 5.40
N THR A 106 -11.02 -20.19 5.70
CA THR A 106 -12.43 -19.96 5.34
C THR A 106 -13.00 -18.74 6.06
N ILE A 107 -12.76 -18.61 7.37
CA ILE A 107 -13.17 -17.44 8.16
C ILE A 107 -12.55 -16.16 7.59
N THR A 108 -11.28 -16.22 7.17
CA THR A 108 -10.57 -15.08 6.56
C THR A 108 -11.25 -14.65 5.26
N ILE A 109 -11.64 -15.60 4.40
CA ILE A 109 -12.39 -15.30 3.16
C ILE A 109 -13.73 -14.64 3.48
N GLU A 110 -14.51 -15.21 4.41
CA GLU A 110 -15.82 -14.67 4.78
C GLU A 110 -15.70 -13.25 5.35
N ASN A 111 -14.72 -13.01 6.23
CA ASN A 111 -14.42 -11.68 6.76
C ASN A 111 -14.06 -10.71 5.64
N TYR A 112 -13.20 -11.14 4.71
CA TYR A 112 -12.80 -10.31 3.59
C TYR A 112 -14.00 -9.93 2.73
N LEU A 113 -14.83 -10.89 2.33
CA LEU A 113 -16.00 -10.62 1.48
C LEU A 113 -17.01 -9.71 2.19
N ARG A 114 -17.20 -9.86 3.50
CA ARG A 114 -18.02 -8.92 4.29
C ARG A 114 -17.46 -7.51 4.27
N ASN A 115 -16.16 -7.37 4.44
CA ASN A 115 -15.46 -6.08 4.39
C ASN A 115 -15.54 -5.46 2.98
N TYR A 116 -15.38 -6.28 1.94
CA TYR A 116 -15.53 -5.87 0.54
C TYR A 116 -16.91 -5.29 0.26
N GLU A 117 -17.97 -5.95 0.71
CA GLU A 117 -19.34 -5.43 0.52
C GLU A 117 -19.60 -4.12 1.26
N LYS A 118 -18.90 -3.87 2.37
CA LYS A 118 -18.95 -2.60 3.10
C LYS A 118 -18.02 -1.52 2.53
N GLY A 119 -17.10 -1.88 1.65
CA GLY A 119 -16.04 -0.98 1.20
C GLY A 119 -15.00 -0.67 2.28
N GLU A 120 -14.80 -1.55 3.26
CA GLU A 120 -13.82 -1.39 4.34
C GLU A 120 -12.57 -2.21 4.01
N ILE A 121 -11.45 -1.60 3.58
CA ILE A 121 -10.27 -2.40 3.19
C ILE A 121 -9.77 -3.23 4.37
N TYR A 122 -9.65 -4.54 4.15
CA TYR A 122 -8.91 -5.45 5.02
C TYR A 122 -7.49 -5.62 4.46
N PHE A 123 -6.49 -5.17 5.21
CA PHE A 123 -5.08 -5.38 4.88
C PHE A 123 -4.56 -6.65 5.58
N PRO A 124 -4.55 -7.83 4.92
CA PRO A 124 -3.91 -9.02 5.47
C PRO A 124 -2.41 -8.80 5.63
N ILE A 125 -1.75 -9.71 6.37
CA ILE A 125 -0.29 -9.75 6.49
C ILE A 125 0.29 -10.24 5.15
N ILE A 126 0.43 -9.32 4.20
CA ILE A 126 1.02 -9.53 2.88
C ILE A 126 2.10 -8.48 2.63
N ASP A 127 2.88 -8.67 1.57
CA ASP A 127 3.86 -7.66 1.16
C ASP A 127 3.14 -6.35 0.81
N LYS A 128 3.62 -5.23 1.36
CA LYS A 128 3.02 -3.90 1.19
C LYS A 128 2.95 -3.47 -0.27
N LYS A 129 3.81 -4.02 -1.13
CA LYS A 129 3.73 -3.80 -2.58
C LYS A 129 2.35 -4.17 -3.15
N LEU A 130 1.64 -5.12 -2.53
CA LEU A 130 0.30 -5.57 -2.95
C LEU A 130 -0.84 -4.69 -2.43
N TYR A 131 -0.58 -3.69 -1.59
CA TYR A 131 -1.63 -2.81 -1.07
C TYR A 131 -2.36 -2.01 -2.17
N PRO A 132 -1.70 -1.47 -3.23
CA PRO A 132 -2.40 -0.85 -4.36
C PRO A 132 -3.36 -1.81 -5.09
N LEU A 133 -3.06 -3.12 -5.15
CA LEU A 133 -3.96 -4.12 -5.72
C LEU A 133 -5.24 -4.23 -4.87
N LEU A 134 -5.09 -4.35 -3.55
CA LEU A 134 -6.22 -4.36 -2.61
C LEU A 134 -7.07 -3.09 -2.74
N TYR A 135 -6.42 -1.93 -2.84
CA TYR A 135 -7.10 -0.66 -3.06
C TYR A 135 -7.90 -0.66 -4.36
N GLY A 136 -7.31 -1.12 -5.46
CA GLY A 136 -8.00 -1.24 -6.75
C GLY A 136 -9.21 -2.18 -6.69
N ILE A 137 -9.12 -3.29 -5.96
CA ILE A 137 -10.23 -4.24 -5.76
C ILE A 137 -11.39 -3.55 -5.04
N PHE A 138 -11.11 -2.90 -3.89
CA PHE A 138 -12.13 -2.26 -3.06
C PHE A 138 -12.63 -0.91 -3.59
N PHE A 139 -11.94 -0.32 -4.58
CA PHE A 139 -12.14 1.08 -4.96
C PHE A 139 -13.60 1.45 -5.20
N ASP A 140 -14.33 0.63 -5.94
CA ASP A 140 -15.70 0.97 -6.33
C ASP A 140 -16.71 0.82 -5.17
N LYS A 141 -16.30 0.14 -4.08
CA LYS A 141 -17.11 -0.08 -2.87
C LYS A 141 -16.85 0.97 -1.78
N MET A 142 -15.67 1.60 -1.78
CA MET A 142 -15.28 2.60 -0.78
C MET A 142 -16.05 3.93 -0.91
N SER A 143 -16.33 4.56 0.24
CA SER A 143 -16.73 5.98 0.31
C SER A 143 -15.58 6.91 -0.12
N SER A 144 -15.87 8.19 -0.36
CA SER A 144 -14.81 9.17 -0.69
C SER A 144 -13.80 9.34 0.45
N ASP A 145 -14.26 9.32 1.69
CA ASP A 145 -13.41 9.40 2.89
C ASP A 145 -12.49 8.18 2.97
N GLU A 146 -13.02 6.98 2.79
CA GLU A 146 -12.23 5.74 2.77
C GLU A 146 -11.23 5.72 1.62
N LYS A 147 -11.63 6.17 0.42
CA LYS A 147 -10.72 6.27 -0.73
C LYS A 147 -9.55 7.19 -0.45
N HIS A 148 -9.82 8.35 0.13
CA HIS A 148 -8.78 9.33 0.46
C HIS A 148 -7.85 8.77 1.55
N PHE A 149 -8.41 8.31 2.67
CA PHE A 149 -7.65 7.78 3.80
C PHE A 149 -6.75 6.59 3.38
N ASN A 150 -7.33 5.58 2.70
CA ASN A 150 -6.56 4.41 2.29
C ASN A 150 -5.51 4.75 1.22
N PHE A 151 -5.75 5.73 0.35
CA PHE A 151 -4.72 6.21 -0.57
C PHE A 151 -3.51 6.79 0.17
N LEU A 152 -3.73 7.66 1.17
CA LEU A 152 -2.64 8.26 1.94
C LEU A 152 -1.82 7.19 2.66
N ARG A 153 -2.50 6.22 3.27
CA ARG A 153 -1.86 5.09 3.93
C ARG A 153 -0.99 4.30 2.96
N ILE A 154 -1.50 3.96 1.79
CA ILE A 154 -0.76 3.20 0.79
C ILE A 154 0.41 4.01 0.25
N TYR A 155 0.22 5.29 0.01
CA TYR A 155 1.29 6.17 -0.47
C TYR A 155 2.47 6.22 0.51
N LYS A 156 2.22 6.27 1.83
CA LYS A 156 3.30 6.28 2.84
C LYS A 156 3.89 4.92 3.15
N GLU A 157 3.09 3.86 3.07
CA GLU A 157 3.52 2.52 3.44
C GLU A 157 4.15 1.71 2.29
N CYS A 158 3.79 2.01 1.04
CA CYS A 158 4.28 1.29 -0.14
C CYS A 158 5.54 1.95 -0.68
N GLU A 159 6.56 1.14 -0.97
CA GLU A 159 7.75 1.64 -1.68
C GLU A 159 7.39 1.95 -3.14
N TYR A 160 7.79 3.13 -3.61
CA TYR A 160 7.59 3.59 -5.00
C TYR A 160 6.12 3.55 -5.48
N PRO A 161 5.18 4.23 -4.78
CA PRO A 161 3.75 4.20 -5.10
C PRO A 161 3.43 4.65 -6.55
N GLN A 162 4.28 5.49 -7.14
CA GLN A 162 4.19 5.93 -8.53
C GLN A 162 4.29 4.79 -9.57
N THR A 163 4.78 3.62 -9.17
CA THR A 163 4.81 2.42 -10.03
C THR A 163 3.42 1.82 -10.19
N TYR A 164 2.54 2.04 -9.19
CA TYR A 164 1.24 1.39 -9.09
C TYR A 164 0.06 2.33 -9.34
N PHE A 165 0.26 3.64 -9.18
CA PHE A 165 -0.72 4.67 -9.50
C PHE A 165 -0.26 5.48 -10.70
N SER A 166 -1.04 5.44 -11.78
CA SER A 166 -0.83 6.34 -12.90
C SER A 166 -1.14 7.79 -12.50
N THR A 167 -0.65 8.75 -13.28
CA THR A 167 -1.03 10.16 -13.13
C THR A 167 -2.55 10.36 -13.13
N GLU A 168 -3.28 9.59 -13.94
CA GLU A 168 -4.74 9.67 -14.00
C GLU A 168 -5.39 9.11 -12.74
N ASP A 169 -4.84 8.03 -12.15
CA ASP A 169 -5.29 7.51 -10.87
C ASP A 169 -5.13 8.54 -9.77
N ILE A 170 -3.97 9.20 -9.70
CA ILE A 170 -3.68 10.24 -8.72
C ILE A 170 -4.66 11.41 -8.87
N LYS A 171 -4.95 11.85 -10.10
CA LYS A 171 -5.93 12.90 -10.37
C LYS A 171 -7.34 12.49 -9.95
N ASN A 172 -7.74 11.28 -10.27
CA ASN A 172 -9.05 10.74 -9.90
C ASN A 172 -9.22 10.71 -8.38
N ILE A 173 -8.23 10.16 -7.67
CA ILE A 173 -8.24 10.11 -6.20
C ILE A 173 -8.26 11.51 -5.60
N ALA A 174 -7.46 12.43 -6.14
CA ALA A 174 -7.42 13.79 -5.66
C ALA A 174 -8.73 14.56 -5.92
N SER A 175 -9.52 14.16 -6.93
CA SER A 175 -10.84 14.75 -7.17
C SER A 175 -11.88 14.31 -6.13
N MET A 176 -11.57 13.23 -5.39
CA MET A 176 -12.42 12.63 -4.36
C MET A 176 -12.07 13.11 -2.95
N ILE A 177 -11.13 14.05 -2.80
CA ILE A 177 -10.80 14.62 -1.48
C ILE A 177 -12.06 15.22 -0.87
N PRO A 178 -12.45 14.81 0.35
CA PRO A 178 -13.62 15.33 1.00
C PRO A 178 -13.53 16.85 1.19
N LYS A 179 -14.63 17.55 0.87
CA LYS A 179 -14.68 19.03 0.92
C LYS A 179 -14.29 19.59 2.30
N TYR A 180 -14.67 18.90 3.38
CA TYR A 180 -14.34 19.33 4.74
C TYR A 180 -12.82 19.35 5.00
N ILE A 181 -12.04 18.49 4.36
CA ILE A 181 -10.57 18.51 4.45
C ILE A 181 -10.03 19.78 3.78
N ILE A 182 -10.52 20.08 2.57
CA ILE A 182 -10.13 21.30 1.84
C ILE A 182 -10.48 22.56 2.64
N ASP A 183 -11.66 22.60 3.26
CA ASP A 183 -12.08 23.73 4.09
C ASP A 183 -11.21 23.85 5.36
N LYS A 184 -10.90 22.73 6.04
CA LYS A 184 -10.01 22.70 7.22
C LYS A 184 -8.60 23.25 6.92
N ARG A 185 -8.09 23.08 5.69
CA ARG A 185 -6.78 23.61 5.30
C ARG A 185 -6.67 25.13 5.45
N LYS A 186 -7.77 25.87 5.32
CA LYS A 186 -7.77 27.34 5.46
C LYS A 186 -7.32 27.81 6.84
N ASP A 187 -7.49 26.97 7.86
CA ASP A 187 -7.13 27.26 9.25
C ASP A 187 -5.67 26.89 9.58
N TYR A 188 -4.95 26.25 8.65
CA TYR A 188 -3.55 25.87 8.88
C TYR A 188 -2.63 27.09 8.79
N SER A 189 -1.74 27.23 9.77
CA SER A 189 -0.79 28.37 9.86
C SER A 189 0.18 28.49 8.68
N ILE A 190 0.39 27.40 7.94
CA ILE A 190 1.22 27.36 6.73
C ILE A 190 0.50 27.91 5.48
N VAL A 191 -0.83 28.06 5.54
CA VAL A 191 -1.64 28.58 4.45
C VAL A 191 -1.71 30.10 4.54
N LYS A 192 -1.40 30.78 3.43
CA LYS A 192 -1.50 32.24 3.29
C LYS A 192 -2.22 32.58 1.99
N ASN A 193 -3.34 33.30 2.08
CA ASN A 193 -4.18 33.65 0.95
C ASN A 193 -4.58 32.44 0.08
N GLU A 194 -4.89 31.30 0.72
CA GLU A 194 -5.20 30.02 0.04
C GLU A 194 -4.02 29.35 -0.69
N TYR A 195 -2.78 29.80 -0.47
CA TYR A 195 -1.57 29.17 -0.99
C TYR A 195 -0.62 28.67 0.11
N ILE A 196 0.16 27.65 -0.21
CA ILE A 196 1.28 27.14 0.61
C ILE A 196 2.57 27.26 -0.18
N ASN A 197 3.63 27.76 0.48
CA ASN A 197 4.98 27.72 -0.08
C ASN A 197 5.56 26.32 0.09
N VAL A 198 6.09 25.77 -1.01
CA VAL A 198 6.60 24.41 -1.06
C VAL A 198 8.00 24.37 -1.65
N TYR A 199 8.76 23.36 -1.25
CA TYR A 199 10.14 23.14 -1.66
C TYR A 199 10.33 21.69 -2.11
N ARG A 200 11.29 21.47 -3.01
CA ARG A 200 11.68 20.13 -3.46
C ARG A 200 13.18 20.07 -3.68
N GLY A 201 13.81 19.04 -3.13
CA GLY A 201 15.16 18.67 -3.56
C GLY A 201 15.05 17.84 -4.83
N GLN A 202 15.69 18.27 -5.91
CA GLN A 202 15.71 17.56 -7.18
C GLN A 202 17.15 17.17 -7.51
N GLU A 203 17.35 15.89 -7.85
CA GLU A 203 18.62 15.37 -8.38
C GLU A 203 18.43 14.81 -9.81
N SER A 204 19.49 14.29 -10.45
CA SER A 204 19.46 13.85 -11.85
C SER A 204 18.46 12.73 -12.14
N LEU A 205 18.23 11.85 -11.16
CA LEU A 205 17.27 10.73 -11.23
C LEU A 205 15.87 11.10 -10.73
N SER A 206 15.66 12.34 -10.28
CA SER A 206 14.35 12.81 -9.83
C SER A 206 13.48 13.22 -11.01
N SER A 207 12.15 13.12 -10.86
CA SER A 207 11.24 13.83 -11.75
C SER A 207 11.59 15.31 -11.78
N THR A 208 11.51 15.91 -12.97
CA THR A 208 11.65 17.36 -13.17
C THR A 208 10.63 18.11 -12.30
N GLY A 209 10.92 19.35 -11.92
CA GLY A 209 10.00 20.20 -11.16
C GLY A 209 8.59 20.26 -11.76
N GLU A 210 8.50 20.21 -13.10
CA GLU A 210 7.27 19.94 -13.83
C GLU A 210 6.91 18.45 -13.74
N GLY A 211 5.73 18.16 -13.17
CA GLY A 211 5.20 16.80 -12.96
C GLY A 211 5.48 16.21 -11.57
N ALA A 212 6.30 16.87 -10.76
CA ALA A 212 6.58 16.42 -9.39
C ALA A 212 5.34 16.58 -8.48
N ILE A 213 4.97 15.48 -7.82
CA ILE A 213 3.83 15.43 -6.89
C ILE A 213 4.25 15.57 -5.43
N SER A 214 5.45 15.14 -5.05
CA SER A 214 5.93 15.19 -3.67
C SER A 214 6.77 16.45 -3.44
N TRP A 215 6.36 17.26 -2.48
CA TRP A 215 7.03 18.48 -2.05
C TRP A 215 7.10 18.52 -0.53
N THR A 216 7.85 19.46 0.05
CA THR A 216 7.91 19.67 1.51
C THR A 216 7.68 21.14 1.85
N THR A 217 7.15 21.41 3.03
CA THR A 217 7.07 22.79 3.56
C THR A 217 8.37 23.26 4.21
N ASP A 218 9.35 22.37 4.39
CA ASP A 218 10.60 22.67 5.07
C ASP A 218 11.79 22.65 4.11
N ILE A 219 12.38 23.83 3.91
CA ILE A 219 13.54 24.00 3.03
C ILE A 219 14.75 23.16 3.47
N LYS A 220 14.89 22.83 4.76
CA LYS A 220 15.98 21.96 5.24
C LYS A 220 15.82 20.53 4.74
N ILE A 221 14.58 20.06 4.64
CA ILE A 221 14.26 18.73 4.11
C ILE A 221 14.52 18.72 2.60
N ALA A 222 14.12 19.77 1.88
CA ALA A 222 14.47 19.91 0.46
C ALA A 222 16.00 19.94 0.23
N LYS A 223 16.77 20.60 1.11
CA LYS A 223 18.25 20.57 1.08
C LYS A 223 18.81 19.17 1.26
N PHE A 224 18.29 18.41 2.23
CA PHE A 224 18.69 17.03 2.45
C PHE A 224 18.48 16.19 1.18
N PHE A 225 17.30 16.26 0.57
CA PHE A 225 17.03 15.50 -0.66
C PHE A 225 17.83 15.97 -1.87
N ALA A 226 18.21 17.25 -1.96
CA ALA A 226 19.07 17.77 -3.03
C ALA A 226 20.56 17.41 -2.88
N SER A 227 20.97 16.87 -1.73
CA SER A 227 22.37 16.55 -1.42
C SER A 227 22.59 15.08 -1.08
N ARG A 228 21.57 14.24 -1.21
CA ARG A 228 21.53 12.89 -0.66
C ARG A 228 22.48 11.94 -1.37
N PHE A 229 22.68 12.09 -2.67
CA PHE A 229 23.50 11.17 -3.47
C PHE A 229 24.77 11.82 -4.04
N GLU A 230 25.31 12.82 -3.34
CA GLU A 230 26.56 13.53 -3.64
C GLU A 230 26.61 14.32 -4.97
N GLU A 231 25.58 14.21 -5.82
CA GLU A 231 25.45 14.93 -7.09
C GLU A 231 25.13 16.43 -6.95
N LYS A 232 25.16 17.16 -8.08
CA LYS A 232 24.75 18.57 -8.18
C LYS A 232 23.21 18.69 -8.20
N GLY A 233 22.55 18.33 -7.12
CA GLY A 233 21.13 18.57 -6.96
C GLY A 233 20.78 20.06 -6.89
N VAL A 234 19.52 20.38 -7.16
CA VAL A 234 18.96 21.74 -7.07
C VAL A 234 17.80 21.76 -6.09
N ILE A 235 17.60 22.91 -5.45
CA ILE A 235 16.42 23.15 -4.64
C ILE A 235 15.44 23.94 -5.49
N LEU A 236 14.22 23.43 -5.61
CA LEU A 236 13.10 24.15 -6.18
C LEU A 236 12.28 24.76 -5.07
N SER A 237 11.78 25.97 -5.28
CA SER A 237 10.73 26.58 -4.48
C SER A 237 9.58 26.99 -5.38
N GLY A 238 8.36 26.81 -4.91
CA GLY A 238 7.17 27.31 -5.59
C GLY A 238 6.05 27.52 -4.58
N ARG A 239 4.85 27.67 -5.11
CA ARG A 239 3.62 27.72 -4.30
C ARG A 239 2.52 26.89 -4.94
N VAL A 240 1.64 26.37 -4.11
CA VAL A 240 0.49 25.56 -4.54
C VAL A 240 -0.77 26.09 -3.88
N HIS A 241 -1.88 26.11 -4.62
CA HIS A 241 -3.17 26.49 -4.10
C HIS A 241 -3.77 25.32 -3.28
N ILE A 242 -4.46 25.57 -2.17
CA ILE A 242 -4.97 24.51 -1.27
C ILE A 242 -5.91 23.50 -1.94
N LYS A 243 -6.58 23.88 -3.03
CA LYS A 243 -7.45 23.00 -3.84
C LYS A 243 -6.66 22.00 -4.67
N ASP A 244 -5.40 22.30 -4.97
CA ASP A 244 -4.53 21.46 -5.77
C ASP A 244 -3.57 20.63 -4.91
N ILE A 245 -3.83 20.59 -3.60
CA ILE A 245 -3.11 19.74 -2.65
C ILE A 245 -3.90 18.43 -2.51
N ILE A 246 -3.19 17.31 -2.66
CA ILE A 246 -3.72 15.98 -2.40
C ILE A 246 -3.69 15.72 -0.91
N ALA A 247 -2.55 15.92 -0.27
CA ALA A 247 -2.37 15.71 1.17
C ALA A 247 -1.35 16.64 1.79
N ILE A 248 -1.56 16.97 3.06
CA ILE A 248 -0.56 17.59 3.93
C ILE A 248 -0.26 16.60 5.05
N PHE A 249 0.76 15.75 4.88
CA PHE A 249 0.96 14.58 5.77
C PHE A 249 1.14 14.97 7.24
N ASP A 250 1.83 16.07 7.51
CA ASP A 250 2.03 16.63 8.87
C ASP A 250 0.74 17.14 9.56
N LYS A 251 -0.39 17.19 8.85
CA LYS A 251 -1.67 17.73 9.35
C LYS A 251 -2.86 16.80 9.13
N GLU A 252 -2.77 15.90 8.17
CA GLU A 252 -3.89 15.11 7.65
C GLU A 252 -3.72 13.60 7.80
N TYR A 253 -2.50 13.11 8.06
CA TYR A 253 -2.21 11.68 8.13
C TYR A 253 -1.90 11.18 9.54
N TYR A 254 -1.10 11.91 10.30
CA TYR A 254 -0.74 11.54 11.67
C TYR A 254 -1.75 12.09 12.68
N GLU A 255 -1.98 11.32 13.76
CA GLU A 255 -2.80 11.74 14.90
C GLU A 255 -2.09 12.81 15.74
N ASP A 256 -2.84 13.49 16.62
CA ASP A 256 -2.35 14.60 17.44
C ASP A 256 -1.14 14.17 18.30
N GLY A 257 0.05 14.70 17.96
CA GLY A 257 1.30 14.47 18.68
C GLY A 257 2.42 13.86 17.83
N ASP A 258 2.05 13.21 16.72
CA ASP A 258 2.99 12.72 15.72
C ASP A 258 3.13 13.72 14.56
N SER A 259 4.31 13.76 13.96
CA SER A 259 4.63 14.68 12.86
C SER A 259 5.28 13.91 11.73
N ASP A 260 4.96 14.30 10.49
CA ASP A 260 5.65 13.74 9.33
C ASP A 260 7.09 14.26 9.32
N PRO A 261 8.12 13.41 9.46
CA PRO A 261 9.51 13.87 9.52
C PRO A 261 9.96 14.54 8.23
N GLU A 262 9.28 14.27 7.11
CA GLU A 262 9.53 14.87 5.80
C GLU A 262 8.72 16.16 5.56
N LYS A 263 7.74 16.46 6.44
CA LYS A 263 6.76 17.55 6.29
C LYS A 263 6.19 17.60 4.88
N GLU A 264 5.92 16.42 4.35
CA GLU A 264 5.57 16.19 2.96
C GLU A 264 4.19 16.76 2.65
N ILE A 265 4.10 17.41 1.49
CA ILE A 265 2.86 17.78 0.83
C ILE A 265 2.82 17.07 -0.51
N LEU A 266 1.75 16.33 -0.72
CA LEU A 266 1.44 15.72 -2.00
C LEU A 266 0.52 16.67 -2.79
N VAL A 267 0.85 16.96 -4.03
CA VAL A 267 0.14 17.91 -4.89
C VAL A 267 -0.27 17.29 -6.22
N TYR A 268 -1.26 17.90 -6.87
CA TYR A 268 -1.57 17.55 -8.26
C TYR A 268 -0.35 17.76 -9.17
N PRO A 269 -0.11 16.85 -10.13
CA PRO A 269 0.92 17.06 -11.14
C PRO A 269 0.74 18.41 -11.84
N ASN A 270 1.84 19.17 -11.97
CA ASN A 270 1.89 20.50 -12.62
C ASN A 270 1.06 21.60 -11.92
N SER A 271 0.65 21.43 -10.66
CA SER A 271 -0.11 22.48 -9.94
C SER A 271 0.75 23.50 -9.20
N VAL A 272 2.05 23.23 -9.02
CA VAL A 272 2.97 24.18 -8.37
C VAL A 272 3.32 25.29 -9.35
N THR A 273 3.06 26.52 -8.95
CA THR A 273 3.34 27.73 -9.73
C THR A 273 4.51 28.51 -9.15
N ASP A 274 4.98 29.52 -9.89
CA ASP A 274 6.09 30.40 -9.49
C ASP A 274 7.39 29.63 -9.15
N ILE A 275 7.65 28.52 -9.85
CA ILE A 275 8.81 27.66 -9.59
C ILE A 275 10.11 28.44 -9.86
N LYS A 276 10.99 28.46 -8.85
CA LYS A 276 12.32 29.08 -8.89
C LYS A 276 13.37 28.08 -8.42
N ILE A 277 14.53 28.12 -9.06
CA ILE A 277 15.72 27.40 -8.61
C ILE A 277 16.40 28.25 -7.54
N ILE A 278 16.52 27.69 -6.33
CA ILE A 278 17.34 28.26 -5.26
C ILE A 278 18.74 27.68 -5.42
N LYS A 279 19.71 28.53 -5.80
CA LYS A 279 21.12 28.13 -5.84
C LYS A 279 21.57 27.78 -4.43
N TYR A 280 22.07 26.56 -4.27
CA TYR A 280 22.68 26.09 -3.04
C TYR A 280 24.19 25.95 -3.25
N SER A 281 24.97 26.72 -2.50
CA SER A 281 26.39 26.49 -2.31
C SER A 281 26.55 25.62 -1.06
N ARG A 282 27.23 24.48 -1.20
CA ARG A 282 27.69 23.69 -0.04
C ARG A 282 28.59 24.54 0.86
#